data_AF-A0A814PQY2-F1
#
_entry.id   AF-A0A814PQY2-F1
#
_cell.length_a   1.000
_cell.length_b   1.000
_cell.length_c   1.000
_cell.angle_alpha   90.00
_cell.angle_beta   90.00
_cell.angle_gamma   90.00
#
_symmetry.space_group_name_H-M   'P 1'
#
loop_
_entity.id
_entity.type
_entity.pdbx_description
1 polymer ?
#
loop_
_entity_poly.entity_id
_entity_poly.type
_entity_poly.pdbx_seq_one_letter_code
_entity_poly.pdbx_strand_id
1 'polypeptide(L)' 'MWDFSTEIPPLTSQLKPILDNYPLGGQILKELLQNAEDSNATIVKFFIDYTEYPSEKLLDPGLAKFQVFKINY' A
#
# COMPACT_ATOMS: atom_id res chain seq x y z
N MET A 1 -30.81 -28.53 -9.57
CA MET A 1 -29.50 -28.31 -10.20
C MET A 1 -28.79 -27.32 -9.30
N TRP A 2 -27.79 -27.76 -8.53
CA TRP A 2 -27.16 -26.92 -7.51
C TRP A 2 -26.17 -25.98 -8.20
N ASP A 3 -26.36 -24.68 -7.98
CA ASP A 3 -25.46 -23.62 -8.41
C ASP A 3 -24.26 -23.58 -7.44
N PHE A 4 -23.08 -23.91 -7.95
CA PHE A 4 -21.80 -23.77 -7.25
C PHE A 4 -21.08 -22.49 -7.69
N SER A 5 -21.78 -21.35 -7.81
CA SER A 5 -21.10 -20.07 -7.93
C SER A 5 -20.44 -19.75 -6.59
N THR A 6 -19.22 -20.24 -6.38
CA THR A 6 -18.39 -19.76 -5.28
C THR A 6 -18.06 -18.31 -5.58
N GLU A 7 -18.69 -17.38 -4.87
CA GLU A 7 -18.32 -15.96 -4.96
C GLU A 7 -16.83 -15.82 -4.66
N ILE A 8 -16.08 -15.24 -5.59
CA ILE A 8 -14.66 -14.95 -5.38
C ILE A 8 -14.58 -13.87 -4.31
N PRO A 9 -13.88 -14.12 -3.18
CA PRO A 9 -13.80 -13.14 -2.12
C PRO A 9 -13.08 -11.88 -2.62
N PRO A 10 -13.47 -10.68 -2.13
CA PRO A 10 -12.80 -9.43 -2.48
C PRO A 10 -11.29 -9.52 -2.27
N LEU A 11 -10.52 -8.84 -3.13
CA LEU A 11 -9.06 -8.81 -3.02
C LEU A 11 -8.59 -8.38 -1.62
N THR A 12 -9.30 -7.44 -0.99
CA THR A 12 -9.01 -6.98 0.38
C THR A 12 -9.10 -8.11 1.41
N SER A 13 -10.03 -9.05 1.24
CA SER A 13 -10.16 -10.23 2.10
C SER A 13 -8.99 -11.21 1.91
N GLN A 14 -8.43 -11.29 0.70
CA GLN A 14 -7.25 -12.11 0.41
C GLN A 14 -5.97 -11.46 0.94
N LEU A 15 -5.87 -10.12 0.90
CA LEU A 15 -4.73 -9.38 1.45
C LEU A 15 -4.67 -9.41 2.98
N LYS A 16 -5.82 -9.47 3.65
CA LYS A 16 -5.90 -9.46 5.12
C LYS A 16 -5.00 -10.49 5.82
N PRO A 17 -5.08 -11.81 5.53
CA PRO A 17 -4.23 -12.79 6.19
C PRO A 17 -2.74 -12.62 5.87
N ILE A 18 -2.39 -12.04 4.70
CA ILE A 18 -1.00 -11.69 4.39
C ILE A 18 -0.53 -10.59 5.35
N LEU A 19 -1.33 -9.53 5.52
CA LEU A 19 -1.02 -8.44 6.46
C LEU A 19 -0.95 -8.93 7.91
N ASP A 20 -1.80 -9.88 8.31
CA ASP A 20 -1.80 -10.44 9.66
C ASP A 20 -0.47 -11.19 9.98
N ASN A 21 0.25 -11.69 8.96
CA ASN A 21 1.57 -12.30 9.09
C ASN A 21 2.74 -11.29 9.08
N TYR A 22 2.45 -10.01 8.80
CA TYR A 22 3.42 -8.91 8.80
C TYR A 22 3.02 -7.87 9.86
N PRO A 23 3.16 -8.18 11.16
CA PRO A 23 2.83 -7.23 12.21
C PRO A 23 3.65 -5.94 12.04
N LEU A 24 2.98 -4.79 12.23
CA LEU A 24 3.53 -3.45 12.04
C LEU A 24 4.90 -3.33 12.72
N GLY A 25 5.94 -3.09 11.92
CA GLY A 25 7.33 -3.04 12.38
C GLY A 25 8.31 -2.81 11.24
N GLY A 26 9.62 -2.87 11.53
CA GLY A 26 10.69 -2.61 10.55
C GLY A 26 10.77 -3.58 9.37
N GLN A 27 9.90 -4.61 9.31
CA GLN A 27 9.89 -5.59 8.22
C GLN A 27 9.56 -4.94 6.87
N ILE A 28 8.67 -3.94 6.83
CA ILE A 28 8.33 -3.22 5.59
C ILE A 28 9.57 -2.61 4.94
N LEU A 29 10.45 -2.01 5.74
CA LEU A 29 11.69 -1.42 5.22
C LEU A 29 12.65 -2.48 4.67
N LYS A 30 12.68 -3.67 5.27
CA LYS A 30 13.51 -4.80 4.81
C LYS A 30 13.01 -5.34 3.47
N GLU A 31 11.70 -5.51 3.31
CA GLU A 31 11.12 -5.97 2.04
C GLU A 31 11.38 -4.94 0.92
N LEU A 32 11.27 -3.64 1.20
CA LEU A 32 11.63 -2.59 0.23
C LEU A 32 13.11 -2.63 -0.14
N LEU A 33 13.99 -2.92 0.81
CA LEU A 33 15.42 -3.09 0.56
C LEU A 33 15.72 -4.34 -0.27
N GLN A 34 15.05 -5.47 0.01
CA GLN A 34 15.19 -6.70 -0.76
C GLN A 34 14.73 -6.49 -2.21
N ASN A 35 13.58 -5.83 -2.42
CA ASN A 35 13.12 -5.47 -3.77
C ASN A 35 14.15 -4.61 -4.52
N ALA A 36 14.82 -3.70 -3.81
CA ALA A 36 15.88 -2.88 -4.39
C ALA A 36 17.11 -3.72 -4.76
N GLU A 37 17.54 -4.62 -3.88
CA GLU A 37 18.63 -5.59 -4.15
C GLU A 37 18.32 -6.49 -5.35
N ASP A 38 17.12 -7.07 -5.41
CA ASP A 38 16.67 -7.92 -6.52
C ASP A 38 16.64 -7.15 -7.86
N SER A 39 16.40 -5.83 -7.80
CA SER A 39 16.49 -4.93 -8.95
C SER A 39 17.90 -4.44 -9.26
N ASN A 40 18.91 -4.87 -8.51
CA ASN A 40 20.32 -4.45 -8.56
C ASN A 40 20.56 -2.97 -8.23
N ALA A 41 19.71 -2.37 -7.40
CA ALA A 41 19.92 -1.01 -6.93
C ALA A 41 21.16 -0.92 -6.03
N THR A 42 21.96 0.11 -6.23
CA THR A 42 23.17 0.37 -5.42
C THR A 42 22.91 1.33 -4.27
N ILE A 43 21.79 2.06 -4.31
CA ILE A 43 21.43 3.08 -3.33
C ILE A 43 19.93 3.03 -3.09
N VAL A 44 19.55 3.00 -1.81
CA VAL A 44 18.15 3.16 -1.35
C VAL A 44 18.07 4.39 -0.46
N LYS A 45 17.07 5.25 -0.68
CA LYS A 45 16.81 6.44 0.12
C LYS A 45 15.37 6.44 0.60
N PHE A 46 15.17 6.55 1.91
CA PHE A 46 13.85 6.68 2.52
C PHE A 46 13.62 8.13 2.94
N PHE A 47 12.44 8.66 2.61
CA PHE A 47 12.03 10.01 2.97
C PHE A 47 10.61 9.96 3.53
N ILE A 48 10.39 10.67 4.64
CA ILE A 48 9.04 10.97 5.10
C ILE A 48 8.69 12.33 4.51
N ASP A 49 7.84 12.31 3.48
CA ASP A 49 7.35 13.52 2.83
C ASP A 49 6.10 14.02 3.57
N TYR A 50 6.18 15.25 4.07
CA TYR A 50 5.08 15.96 4.74
C TYR A 50 4.37 16.95 3.81
N THR A 51 4.73 16.95 2.52
CA THR A 51 4.16 17.88 1.53
C THR A 51 2.67 17.60 1.32
N GLU A 52 1.88 18.67 1.32
CA GLU A 52 0.50 18.64 0.87
C GLU A 52 0.41 19.14 -0.57
N TYR A 53 -0.30 18.39 -1.41
CA TYR A 53 -0.41 18.66 -2.84
C TYR A 53 -1.81 19.22 -3.20
N PRO A 54 -1.92 20.05 -4.25
CA PRO A 54 -3.20 20.56 -4.73
C PRO A 54 -4.12 19.43 -5.21
N SER A 55 -5.44 19.59 -5.06
CA SER A 55 -6.44 18.55 -5.36
C SER A 55 -7.49 18.96 -6.39
N GLU A 56 -7.32 20.10 -7.06
CA GLU A 56 -8.30 20.69 -7.97
C GLU A 56 -8.37 20.00 -9.33
N LYS A 57 -7.31 19.27 -9.72
CA LYS A 57 -7.18 18.63 -11.04
C LYS A 57 -6.80 17.15 -10.91
N LEU A 58 -7.58 16.39 -10.16
CA LEU A 58 -7.42 14.95 -10.01
C LEU A 58 -8.24 14.17 -11.03
N LEU A 59 -7.83 12.91 -11.29
CA LEU A 59 -8.57 11.99 -12.15
C LEU A 59 -9.96 11.65 -11.59
N ASP A 60 -10.03 11.49 -10.26
CA ASP A 60 -11.26 11.25 -9.52
C ASP A 60 -11.25 12.07 -8.23
N PRO A 61 -12.35 12.76 -7.86
CA PRO A 61 -12.42 13.57 -6.65
C PRO A 61 -12.13 12.81 -5.35
N GLY A 62 -12.41 11.50 -5.30
CA GLY A 62 -12.14 10.62 -4.16
C GLY A 62 -10.65 10.38 -3.90
N LEU A 63 -9.78 10.75 -4.84
CA LEU A 63 -8.33 10.68 -4.66
C LEU A 63 -7.75 11.82 -3.82
N ALA A 64 -8.52 12.88 -3.55
CA ALA A 64 -8.08 14.03 -2.77
C ALA A 64 -7.54 13.63 -1.38
N LYS A 65 -8.09 12.56 -0.78
CA LYS A 65 -7.62 12.02 0.51
C LYS A 65 -6.17 11.54 0.52
N PHE A 66 -5.58 11.29 -0.66
CA PHE A 66 -4.19 10.83 -0.81
C PHE A 66 -3.21 11.97 -1.16
N GLN A 67 -3.69 13.21 -1.33
CA GLN A 67 -2.83 14.37 -1.62
C GLN A 67 -2.27 15.05 -0.36
N VAL A 68 -2.73 14.63 0.82
CA VAL A 68 -2.41 15.27 2.09
C VAL A 68 -1.75 14.27 3.03
N PHE A 69 -0.81 14.77 3.82
CA PHE A 69 -0.22 13.98 4.89
C PHE A 69 -1.19 13.89 6.06
N LYS A 70 -1.72 12.69 6.34
CA LYS A 70 -2.56 12.44 7.53
C LYS A 70 -1.96 11.33 8.38
N ILE A 71 -1.27 11.71 9.46
CA ILE A 71 -1.08 10.81 10.59
C ILE A 71 -2.23 11.06 11.55
N ASN A 72 -3.20 10.15 11.58
CA ASN A 72 -4.12 10.04 12.70
C ASN A 72 -3.46 9.09 13.72
N TYR A 73 -3.19 9.61 14.91
CA TYR A 73 -2.82 8.79 16.08
C TYR A 73 -4.09 8.22 16.71
#